data_AF-A0AAU5LB53-F1
#
_entry.id   AF-A0AAU5LB53-F1
#
_cell.length_a   1.000
_cell.length_b   1.000
_cell.length_c   1.000
_cell.angle_alpha   90.00
_cell.angle_beta   90.00
_cell.angle_gamma   90.00
#
_symmetry.space_group_name_H-M   'P 1'
#
loop_
_entity.id
_entity.type
_entity.pdbx_description
1 polymer ?
#
loop_
_entity_poly.entity_id
_entity_poly.type
_entity_poly.pdbx_seq_one_letter_code
_entity_poly.pdbx_strand_id
1 'polypeptide(L)'
;MHPRTAPQPVDVRLIGGEIAVRALAESIAATPGSSPASYAPSHRGAGLRAYLSVVVDPADLLGQPGGPTARTSPAERADQAKRQRDLGAEVGALVDGEQALRTAPWYPPRAGDLVHAAFGTGDGADFGETYLVETDEFGELALRLLAYTPAGEGLAGAYAVGPVLGDVLFDLWMEAGPHRLTVVRHGRVVHDGPNAR
;
A
#
# COMPACT_ATOMS: atom_id res chain seq x y z
N MET A 1 -14.24 25.64 -17.14
CA MET A 1 -14.61 25.50 -15.72
C MET A 1 -15.39 24.20 -15.60
N HIS A 2 -14.76 23.08 -15.24
CA HIS A 2 -15.48 21.82 -15.02
C HIS A 2 -16.15 21.87 -13.64
N PRO A 3 -17.42 21.45 -13.50
CA PRO A 3 -18.07 21.40 -12.20
C PRO A 3 -17.30 20.45 -11.28
N ARG A 4 -16.91 20.93 -10.09
CA ARG A 4 -16.35 20.06 -9.04
C ARG A 4 -17.46 19.08 -8.64
N THR A 5 -17.24 17.80 -8.90
CA THR A 5 -18.11 16.73 -8.42
C THR A 5 -18.09 16.76 -6.88
N ALA A 6 -19.26 16.73 -6.25
CA ALA A 6 -19.36 16.75 -4.79
C ALA A 6 -18.76 15.46 -4.18
N PRO A 7 -18.25 15.49 -2.94
CA PRO A 7 -17.85 14.29 -2.22
C PRO A 7 -18.98 13.26 -2.20
N GLN A 8 -18.67 12.00 -2.49
CA GLN A 8 -19.66 10.92 -2.53
C GLN A 8 -19.35 9.85 -1.48
N PRO A 9 -20.37 9.30 -0.81
CA PRO A 9 -20.18 8.14 0.05
C PRO A 9 -19.87 6.91 -0.79
N VAL A 10 -18.87 6.15 -0.35
CA VAL A 10 -18.45 4.88 -0.94
C VAL A 10 -18.55 3.80 0.12
N ASP A 11 -19.28 2.72 -0.18
CA ASP A 11 -19.39 1.57 0.71
C ASP A 11 -18.14 0.69 0.60
N VAL A 12 -17.46 0.50 1.73
CA VAL A 12 -16.24 -0.29 1.87
C VAL A 12 -16.58 -1.58 2.60
N ARG A 13 -16.10 -2.70 2.05
CA ARG A 13 -16.18 -4.02 2.65
C ARG A 13 -14.79 -4.56 2.90
N LEU A 14 -14.44 -4.73 4.17
CA LEU A 14 -13.20 -5.38 4.60
C LEU A 14 -13.46 -6.85 4.91
N ILE A 15 -12.54 -7.73 4.56
CA ILE A 15 -12.62 -9.17 4.84
C ILE A 15 -11.22 -9.65 5.24
N GLY A 16 -11.09 -10.38 6.34
CA GLY A 16 -9.80 -10.87 6.80
C GLY A 16 -9.84 -11.45 8.21
N GLY A 17 -8.67 -11.59 8.83
CA GLY A 17 -8.56 -11.97 10.24
C GLY A 17 -9.24 -10.94 11.15
N GLU A 18 -9.88 -11.40 12.23
CA GLU A 18 -10.71 -10.54 13.09
C GLU A 18 -9.97 -9.30 13.61
N ILE A 19 -8.77 -9.48 14.16
CA ILE A 19 -7.99 -8.39 14.73
C ILE A 19 -7.64 -7.34 13.65
N ALA A 20 -7.17 -7.78 12.49
CA ALA A 20 -6.80 -6.90 11.39
C ALA A 20 -8.00 -6.12 10.83
N VAL A 21 -9.13 -6.80 10.62
CA VAL A 21 -10.35 -6.18 10.10
C VAL A 21 -10.90 -5.14 11.08
N ARG A 22 -10.88 -5.42 12.39
CA ARG A 22 -11.30 -4.46 13.41
C ARG A 22 -10.39 -3.24 13.46
N ALA A 23 -9.07 -3.46 13.54
CA ALA A 23 -8.11 -2.37 13.60
C ALA A 23 -8.22 -1.43 12.38
N LEU A 24 -8.34 -2.00 11.18
CA LEU A 24 -8.51 -1.22 9.96
C LEU A 24 -9.88 -0.51 9.91
N ALA A 25 -10.96 -1.20 10.26
CA ALA A 25 -12.30 -0.62 10.29
C ALA A 25 -12.40 0.56 11.28
N GLU A 26 -11.79 0.42 12.46
CA GLU A 26 -11.71 1.48 13.48
C GLU A 26 -10.90 2.67 12.98
N SER A 27 -9.75 2.42 12.33
CA SER A 27 -8.93 3.48 11.74
C SER A 27 -9.69 4.26 10.66
N ILE A 28 -10.43 3.57 9.78
CA ILE A 28 -11.23 4.24 8.75
C ILE A 28 -12.44 4.96 9.37
N ALA A 29 -13.10 4.36 10.36
CA ALA A 29 -14.23 4.98 11.07
C ALA A 29 -13.83 6.23 11.86
N ALA A 30 -12.56 6.37 12.24
CA ALA A 30 -12.02 7.59 12.85
C ALA A 30 -11.87 8.76 11.86
N THR A 31 -12.00 8.52 10.55
CA THR A 31 -11.91 9.57 9.53
C THR A 31 -13.21 10.39 9.48
N PRO A 32 -13.14 11.75 9.47
CA PRO A 32 -14.34 12.58 9.40
C PRO A 32 -15.20 12.25 8.17
N GLY A 33 -16.48 11.97 8.40
CA GLY A 33 -17.43 11.60 7.35
C GLY A 33 -17.57 10.10 7.10
N SER A 34 -16.75 9.26 7.74
CA SER A 34 -16.96 7.81 7.74
C SER A 34 -18.12 7.40 8.63
N SER A 35 -18.83 6.35 8.25
CA SER A 35 -19.80 5.69 9.13
C SER A 35 -19.08 4.77 10.12
N PRO A 36 -19.71 4.46 11.27
CA PRO A 36 -19.29 3.33 12.08
C PRO A 36 -19.28 2.04 11.27
N ALA A 37 -18.34 1.16 11.55
CA ALA A 37 -18.29 -0.14 10.93
C ALA A 37 -19.30 -1.11 11.56
N SER A 38 -19.99 -1.86 10.71
CA SER A 38 -20.80 -3.01 11.10
C SER A 38 -20.03 -4.29 10.81
N TYR A 39 -20.15 -5.28 11.69
CA TYR A 39 -19.34 -6.49 11.62
C TYR A 39 -20.19 -7.73 11.41
N ALA A 40 -19.69 -8.67 10.61
CA ALA A 40 -20.30 -9.98 10.42
C ALA A 40 -19.22 -11.07 10.33
N PRO A 41 -19.48 -12.29 10.82
CA PRO A 41 -18.59 -13.43 10.56
C PRO A 41 -18.37 -13.62 9.06
N SER A 42 -17.17 -14.01 8.64
CA SER A 42 -16.91 -14.39 7.26
C SER A 42 -17.65 -15.68 6.90
N HIS A 43 -18.18 -15.78 5.67
CA HIS A 43 -18.79 -17.03 5.19
C HIS A 43 -17.75 -18.08 4.75
N ARG A 44 -16.47 -17.72 4.63
CA ARG A 44 -15.41 -18.59 4.08
C ARG A 44 -14.38 -19.06 5.13
N GLY A 45 -14.70 -19.01 6.42
CA GLY A 45 -13.84 -19.54 7.48
C GLY A 45 -13.78 -18.66 8.73
N ALA A 46 -12.74 -18.85 9.54
CA ALA A 46 -12.47 -18.07 10.76
C ALA A 46 -11.94 -16.66 10.39
N GLY A 47 -12.86 -15.77 10.04
CA GLY A 47 -12.53 -14.38 9.73
C GLY A 47 -13.71 -13.45 10.00
N LEU A 48 -13.43 -12.15 9.91
CA LEU A 48 -14.41 -11.10 10.11
C LEU A 48 -14.63 -10.33 8.80
N ARG A 49 -15.83 -9.80 8.65
CA ARG A 49 -16.15 -8.80 7.63
C ARG A 49 -16.58 -7.53 8.33
N ALA A 50 -16.07 -6.40 7.87
CA ALA A 50 -16.55 -5.08 8.27
C ALA A 50 -17.17 -4.37 7.06
N TYR A 51 -18.28 -3.68 7.29
CA TYR A 51 -18.94 -2.82 6.31
C TYR A 51 -19.04 -1.42 6.90
N LEU A 52 -18.55 -0.43 6.16
CA LEU A 52 -18.62 0.97 6.52
C LEU A 52 -18.69 1.82 5.26
N SER A 53 -19.25 3.02 5.35
CA SER A 53 -19.24 4.00 4.27
C SER A 53 -18.19 5.07 4.56
N VAL A 54 -17.43 5.48 3.54
CA VAL A 54 -16.45 6.56 3.63
C VAL A 54 -16.80 7.65 2.63
N VAL A 55 -16.62 8.91 3.00
CA VAL A 55 -16.78 10.03 2.05
C VAL A 55 -15.45 10.25 1.35
N VAL A 56 -15.44 10.08 0.04
CA VAL A 56 -14.25 10.32 -0.79
C VAL A 56 -14.47 11.59 -1.61
N ASP A 57 -13.51 12.53 -1.57
CA ASP A 57 -13.52 13.64 -2.52
C ASP A 57 -13.12 13.07 -3.89
N PRO A 58 -13.93 13.21 -4.95
CA PRO A 58 -13.55 12.77 -6.27
C PRO A 58 -12.27 13.44 -6.81
N ALA A 59 -11.85 14.59 -6.27
CA ALA A 59 -10.53 15.15 -6.54
C ALA A 59 -9.39 14.28 -5.99
N ASP A 60 -9.60 13.57 -4.88
CA ASP A 60 -8.64 12.59 -4.34
C ASP A 60 -8.57 11.34 -5.25
N LEU A 61 -9.67 10.99 -5.93
CA LEU A 61 -9.70 9.91 -6.93
C LEU A 61 -9.10 10.32 -8.28
N LEU A 62 -9.12 11.61 -8.62
CA LEU A 62 -8.67 12.15 -9.92
C LEU A 62 -7.28 12.82 -9.84
N GLY A 63 -6.63 12.79 -8.68
CA GLY A 63 -5.42 13.56 -8.34
C GLY A 63 -4.08 13.00 -8.83
N GLN A 64 -4.04 11.94 -9.64
CA GLN A 64 -2.80 11.48 -10.28
C GLN A 64 -3.01 11.40 -11.80
N PRO A 65 -2.31 12.23 -12.61
CA PRO A 65 -2.23 11.98 -14.04
C PRO A 65 -1.51 10.64 -14.22
N GLY A 66 -2.27 9.59 -14.51
CA GLY A 66 -1.76 8.30 -14.93
C GLY A 66 -1.02 8.45 -16.26
N GLY A 67 0.27 8.82 -16.20
CA GLY A 67 1.22 8.41 -17.22
C GLY A 67 1.20 6.89 -17.33
N PRO A 68 1.63 6.30 -18.47
CA PRO A 68 1.51 4.86 -18.73
C PRO A 68 2.00 4.08 -17.51
N THR A 69 1.04 3.51 -16.77
CA THR A 69 1.27 2.86 -15.48
C THR A 69 2.24 1.73 -15.75
N ALA A 70 3.49 1.90 -15.36
CA ALA A 70 4.48 0.84 -15.42
C ALA A 70 3.91 -0.31 -14.58
N ARG A 71 3.45 -1.36 -15.26
CA ARG A 71 2.82 -2.55 -14.67
C ARG A 71 3.82 -3.45 -13.94
N THR A 72 5.07 -3.00 -13.85
CA THR A 72 6.21 -3.77 -13.36
C THR A 72 7.01 -2.89 -12.41
N SER A 73 7.55 -3.50 -11.36
CA SER A 73 8.34 -2.77 -10.37
C SER A 73 9.71 -2.35 -10.93
N PRO A 74 10.39 -1.36 -10.32
CA PRO A 74 11.77 -1.05 -10.64
C PRO A 74 12.68 -2.27 -10.62
N ALA A 75 12.59 -3.12 -9.60
CA ALA A 75 13.38 -4.35 -9.48
C ALA A 75 13.06 -5.35 -10.61
N GLU A 76 11.79 -5.59 -10.92
CA GLU A 76 11.38 -6.48 -12.02
C GLU A 76 11.92 -6.02 -13.38
N ARG A 77 11.89 -4.70 -13.64
CA ARG A 77 12.45 -4.12 -14.87
C ARG A 77 13.96 -4.29 -14.93
N ALA A 78 14.65 -4.04 -13.81
CA ALA A 78 16.10 -4.22 -13.72
C ALA A 78 16.49 -5.68 -13.97
N ASP A 79 15.79 -6.62 -13.33
CA ASP A 79 15.99 -8.06 -13.52
C ASP A 79 15.75 -8.51 -14.96
N GLN A 80 14.73 -7.95 -15.62
CA GLN A 80 14.46 -8.24 -17.02
C GLN A 80 15.59 -7.73 -17.93
N ALA A 81 16.08 -6.50 -17.71
CA ALA A 81 17.21 -5.94 -18.45
C ALA A 81 18.49 -6.75 -18.24
N LYS A 82 18.75 -7.18 -16.99
CA LYS A 82 19.85 -8.06 -16.64
C LYS A 82 19.81 -9.39 -17.38
N ARG A 83 18.64 -10.04 -17.47
CA ARG A 83 18.44 -11.26 -18.28
C ARG A 83 18.78 -11.05 -19.76
N GLN A 84 18.56 -9.84 -20.27
CA GLN A 84 18.88 -9.44 -21.63
C GLN A 84 20.33 -8.95 -21.79
N ARG A 85 21.10 -8.87 -20.70
CA ARG A 85 22.45 -8.30 -20.62
C ARG A 85 22.51 -6.83 -21.06
N ASP A 86 21.44 -6.09 -20.81
CA ASP A 86 21.39 -4.65 -21.03
C ASP A 86 21.64 -3.90 -19.72
N LEU A 87 22.92 -3.61 -19.45
CA LEU A 87 23.33 -2.92 -18.24
C LEU A 87 22.78 -1.49 -18.16
N GLY A 88 22.61 -0.82 -19.31
CA GLY A 88 22.09 0.55 -19.35
C GLY A 88 20.64 0.60 -18.91
N ALA A 89 19.82 -0.32 -19.42
CA ALA A 89 18.43 -0.46 -19.01
C ALA A 89 18.28 -0.95 -17.56
N GLU A 90 19.18 -1.83 -17.09
CA GLU A 90 19.21 -2.29 -15.69
C GLU A 90 19.41 -1.12 -14.73
N VAL A 91 20.48 -0.33 -14.94
CA VAL A 91 20.79 0.84 -14.10
C VAL A 91 19.70 1.90 -14.22
N GLY A 92 19.21 2.17 -15.44
CA GLY A 92 18.12 3.13 -15.67
C GLY A 92 16.86 2.78 -14.90
N ALA A 93 16.47 1.50 -14.88
CA ALA A 93 15.28 1.05 -14.15
C ALA A 93 15.37 1.31 -12.64
N LEU A 94 16.57 1.14 -12.06
CA LEU A 94 16.82 1.37 -10.63
C LEU A 94 16.84 2.87 -10.29
N VAL A 95 17.59 3.66 -11.06
CA VAL A 95 17.72 5.12 -10.87
C VAL A 95 16.37 5.81 -11.04
N ASP A 96 15.63 5.46 -12.09
CA ASP A 96 14.29 6.02 -12.34
C ASP A 96 13.32 5.64 -11.21
N GLY A 97 13.43 4.40 -10.69
CA GLY A 97 12.64 3.91 -9.57
C GLY A 97 12.86 4.73 -8.29
N GLU A 98 14.12 4.93 -7.92
CA GLU A 98 14.49 5.78 -6.78
C GLU A 98 14.05 7.23 -6.98
N GLN A 99 14.32 7.82 -8.15
CA GLN A 99 13.96 9.21 -8.43
C GLN A 99 12.44 9.40 -8.36
N ALA A 100 11.65 8.45 -8.86
CA ALA A 100 10.20 8.49 -8.77
C ALA A 100 9.72 8.47 -7.31
N LEU A 101 10.32 7.65 -6.44
CA LEU A 101 10.02 7.65 -5.01
C LEU A 101 10.35 9.01 -4.36
N ARG A 102 11.58 9.48 -4.55
CA ARG A 102 12.09 10.70 -3.89
C ARG A 102 11.36 11.97 -4.32
N THR A 103 10.75 11.97 -5.50
CA THR A 103 10.00 13.11 -6.03
C THR A 103 8.48 12.98 -5.82
N ALA A 104 8.01 11.87 -5.24
CA ALA A 104 6.60 11.68 -4.95
C ALA A 104 6.13 12.69 -3.89
N PRO A 105 4.95 13.33 -4.06
CA PRO A 105 4.49 14.42 -3.18
C PRO A 105 4.15 13.96 -1.76
N TRP A 106 3.93 12.65 -1.56
CA TRP A 106 3.65 12.06 -0.26
C TRP A 106 4.93 11.68 0.51
N TYR A 107 6.06 11.56 -0.19
CA TYR A 107 7.36 11.17 0.36
C TYR A 107 8.08 12.38 1.00
N PRO A 108 8.81 12.23 2.13
CA PRO A 108 9.13 10.99 2.85
C PRO A 108 7.95 10.40 3.66
N PRO A 109 8.02 9.10 4.03
CA PRO A 109 7.06 8.49 4.96
C PRO A 109 7.09 9.18 6.33
N ARG A 110 5.99 9.06 7.07
CA ARG A 110 5.83 9.62 8.42
C ARG A 110 5.31 8.56 9.36
N ALA A 111 5.71 8.62 10.62
CA ALA A 111 5.08 7.83 11.67
C ALA A 111 3.55 8.05 11.66
N GLY A 112 2.79 6.96 11.70
CA GLY A 112 1.33 6.95 11.56
C GLY A 112 0.82 6.69 10.13
N ASP A 113 1.68 6.69 9.11
CA ASP A 113 1.28 6.26 7.77
C ASP A 113 0.99 4.75 7.77
N LEU A 114 -0.08 4.34 7.08
CA LEU A 114 -0.32 2.94 6.75
C LEU A 114 0.13 2.67 5.33
N VAL A 115 0.83 1.56 5.12
CA VAL A 115 1.30 1.15 3.80
C VAL A 115 0.80 -0.24 3.50
N HIS A 116 0.05 -0.37 2.42
CA HIS A 116 -0.34 -1.66 1.89
C HIS A 116 0.50 -1.98 0.65
N ALA A 117 1.10 -3.16 0.63
CA ALA A 117 1.80 -3.70 -0.51
C ALA A 117 1.10 -4.97 -0.98
N ALA A 118 0.62 -4.95 -2.21
CA ALA A 118 0.21 -6.17 -2.89
C ALA A 118 1.44 -6.82 -3.53
N PHE A 119 1.57 -8.13 -3.40
CA PHE A 119 2.59 -8.92 -4.06
C PHE A 119 1.91 -10.06 -4.81
N GLY A 120 2.37 -10.32 -6.03
CA GLY A 120 1.72 -11.31 -6.88
C GLY A 120 1.96 -10.98 -8.34
N THR A 121 2.60 -11.92 -9.03
CA THR A 121 3.04 -11.78 -10.42
C THR A 121 2.80 -13.10 -11.16
N GLY A 122 1.55 -13.45 -11.44
CA GLY A 122 1.20 -14.59 -12.30
C GLY A 122 0.16 -15.53 -11.69
N ASP A 123 0.25 -16.82 -12.03
CA ASP A 123 -0.72 -17.87 -11.63
C ASP A 123 -0.72 -18.23 -10.13
N GLY A 124 0.03 -17.49 -9.30
CA GLY A 124 0.08 -17.66 -7.85
C GLY A 124 -1.11 -17.01 -7.13
N ALA A 125 -1.32 -17.36 -5.86
CA ALA A 125 -2.31 -16.67 -5.05
C ALA A 125 -1.81 -15.25 -4.71
N ASP A 126 -2.68 -14.26 -4.88
CA ASP A 126 -2.41 -12.88 -4.49
C ASP A 126 -2.03 -12.82 -3.00
N PHE A 127 -0.84 -12.28 -2.74
CA PHE A 127 -0.32 -11.99 -1.40
C PHE A 127 -0.41 -10.49 -1.16
N GLY A 128 -0.56 -10.08 0.09
CA GLY A 128 -0.54 -8.67 0.43
C GLY A 128 -0.19 -8.47 1.88
N GLU A 129 0.46 -7.36 2.17
CA GLU A 129 0.92 -7.00 3.51
C GLU A 129 0.53 -5.57 3.80
N THR A 130 0.14 -5.32 5.05
CA THR A 130 -0.19 -3.99 5.54
C THR A 130 0.72 -3.68 6.71
N TYR A 131 1.41 -2.55 6.61
CA TYR A 131 2.38 -2.06 7.57
C TYR A 131 1.90 -0.75 8.18
N LEU A 132 2.24 -0.52 9.45
CA LEU A 132 2.27 0.80 10.06
C LEU A 132 3.70 1.31 10.00
N VAL A 133 3.89 2.53 9.49
CA VAL A 133 5.13 3.29 9.71
C VAL A 133 5.08 3.81 11.14
N GLU A 134 6.03 3.41 11.98
CA GLU A 134 6.15 3.88 13.35
C GLU A 134 7.57 4.34 13.66
N THR A 135 7.74 5.02 14.79
CA THR A 135 9.05 5.37 15.31
C THR A 135 9.48 4.31 16.33
N ASP A 136 10.66 3.75 16.16
CA ASP A 136 11.20 2.73 17.06
C ASP A 136 11.77 3.34 18.36
N GLU A 137 12.38 2.48 19.20
CA GLU A 137 12.97 2.90 20.48
C GLU A 137 14.18 3.85 20.35
N PHE A 138 14.76 3.97 19.15
CA PHE A 138 15.90 4.85 18.85
C PHE A 138 15.49 6.15 18.17
N GLY A 139 14.19 6.34 17.89
CA GLY A 139 13.71 7.52 17.19
C GLY A 139 13.75 7.39 15.66
N GLU A 140 14.06 6.21 15.13
CA GLU A 140 14.13 5.94 13.69
C GLU A 140 12.78 5.41 13.17
N LEU A 141 12.51 5.59 11.87
CA LEU A 141 11.31 5.01 11.28
C LEU A 141 11.48 3.50 11.10
N ALA A 142 10.43 2.73 11.38
CA ALA A 142 10.34 1.31 11.15
C ALA A 142 8.97 0.92 10.59
N LEU A 143 8.89 -0.24 9.95
CA LEU A 143 7.62 -0.86 9.55
C LEU A 143 7.21 -1.91 10.56
N ARG A 144 5.98 -1.83 11.04
CA ARG A 144 5.35 -2.90 11.81
C ARG A 144 4.25 -3.55 11.00
N LEU A 145 4.37 -4.86 10.78
CA LEU A 145 3.33 -5.64 10.10
C LEU A 145 2.04 -5.64 10.94
N LEU A 146 0.94 -5.20 10.35
CA LEU A 146 -0.39 -5.21 10.95
C LEU A 146 -1.25 -6.36 10.44
N ALA A 147 -1.17 -6.64 9.15
CA ALA A 147 -1.98 -7.64 8.48
C ALA A 147 -1.26 -8.21 7.27
N TYR A 148 -1.54 -9.46 6.94
CA TYR A 148 -1.10 -10.06 5.69
C TYR A 148 -2.09 -11.14 5.24
N THR A 149 -2.14 -11.38 3.93
CA THR A 149 -2.81 -12.55 3.35
C THR A 149 -1.83 -13.72 3.41
N PRO A 150 -2.12 -14.93 3.91
CA PRO A 150 -1.11 -16.01 3.91
C PRO A 150 -0.81 -16.50 2.48
N ALA A 151 0.46 -16.49 2.03
CA ALA A 151 0.88 -17.04 0.72
C ALA A 151 1.91 -18.18 0.82
N GLY A 152 1.91 -18.91 1.94
CA GLY A 152 2.91 -19.94 2.25
C GLY A 152 3.66 -19.61 3.53
N GLU A 153 4.31 -20.60 4.15
CA GLU A 153 5.02 -20.41 5.41
C GLU A 153 6.28 -19.54 5.22
N GLY A 154 6.46 -18.55 6.10
CA GLY A 154 7.76 -17.89 6.32
C GLY A 154 8.10 -16.63 5.50
N LEU A 155 7.19 -16.13 4.64
CA LEU A 155 7.46 -14.93 3.82
C LEU A 155 6.88 -13.63 4.40
N ALA A 156 5.97 -13.71 5.38
CA ALA A 156 5.29 -12.53 5.91
C ALA A 156 6.19 -11.69 6.82
N GLY A 157 6.13 -10.37 6.66
CA GLY A 157 6.86 -9.41 7.50
C GLY A 157 8.33 -9.24 7.11
N ALA A 158 8.72 -9.65 5.89
CA ALA A 158 10.08 -9.49 5.40
C ALA A 158 10.59 -8.04 5.41
N TYR A 159 9.67 -7.06 5.45
CA TYR A 159 9.99 -5.64 5.55
C TYR A 159 9.79 -5.06 6.96
N ALA A 160 9.27 -5.85 7.92
CA ALA A 160 9.09 -5.45 9.32
C ALA A 160 10.30 -5.80 10.20
N VAL A 161 11.52 -5.64 9.66
CA VAL A 161 12.75 -6.14 10.29
C VAL A 161 13.51 -5.02 10.98
N GLY A 162 13.21 -4.77 12.26
CA GLY A 162 14.02 -3.93 13.16
C GLY A 162 14.37 -2.54 12.63
N PRO A 163 15.35 -1.84 13.23
CA PRO A 163 15.84 -0.57 12.68
C PRO A 163 16.45 -0.84 11.30
N VAL A 164 15.74 -0.43 10.26
CA VAL A 164 16.26 -0.48 8.90
C VAL A 164 17.33 0.60 8.80
N LEU A 165 18.56 0.22 8.45
CA LEU A 165 19.59 1.18 8.06
C LEU A 165 19.20 1.77 6.70
N GLY A 166 18.27 2.73 6.69
CA GLY A 166 17.82 3.36 5.46
C GLY A 166 16.37 3.83 5.48
N ASP A 167 15.84 4.04 4.28
CA ASP A 167 14.47 4.48 4.06
C ASP A 167 13.52 3.27 4.10
N VAL A 168 12.61 3.28 5.07
CA VAL A 168 11.64 2.21 5.34
C VAL A 168 10.75 1.83 4.16
N LEU A 169 10.56 2.73 3.18
CA LEU A 169 9.74 2.43 2.00
C LEU A 169 10.56 2.16 0.74
N PHE A 170 11.88 2.33 0.77
CA PHE A 170 12.70 2.18 -0.43
C PHE A 170 12.63 0.76 -0.98
N ASP A 171 12.95 -0.25 -0.18
CA ASP A 171 12.93 -1.65 -0.64
C ASP A 171 11.52 -2.07 -1.08
N LEU A 172 10.50 -1.69 -0.30
CA LEU A 172 9.11 -1.98 -0.63
C LEU A 172 8.70 -1.36 -1.97
N TRP A 173 9.13 -0.12 -2.24
CA TRP A 173 8.90 0.58 -3.51
C TRP A 173 9.65 -0.04 -4.67
N MET A 174 10.90 -0.44 -4.46
CA MET A 174 11.71 -1.05 -5.51
C MET A 174 11.16 -2.43 -5.90
N GLU A 175 10.71 -3.21 -4.93
CA GLU A 175 10.23 -4.59 -5.11
C GLU A 175 8.77 -4.65 -5.59
N ALA A 176 7.84 -4.01 -4.87
CA ALA A 176 6.42 -4.01 -5.24
C ALA A 176 6.13 -3.04 -6.40
N GLY A 177 6.84 -1.92 -6.45
CA GLY A 177 6.63 -0.86 -7.43
C GLY A 177 5.50 0.11 -7.07
N PRO A 178 5.47 1.29 -7.73
CA PRO A 178 4.43 2.31 -7.53
C PRO A 178 3.01 1.78 -7.72
N HIS A 179 2.86 0.81 -8.61
CA HIS A 179 1.58 0.31 -9.06
C HIS A 179 0.92 -0.66 -8.07
N ARG A 180 1.66 -1.18 -7.08
CA ARG A 180 1.18 -2.15 -6.08
C ARG A 180 1.22 -1.62 -4.64
N LEU A 181 1.59 -0.36 -4.46
CA LEU A 181 1.63 0.27 -3.15
C LEU A 181 0.45 1.21 -2.98
N THR A 182 -0.20 1.12 -1.82
CA THR A 182 -1.13 2.13 -1.33
C THR A 182 -0.55 2.74 -0.06
N VAL A 183 -0.48 4.06 0.02
CA VAL A 183 -0.06 4.79 1.22
C VAL A 183 -1.25 5.60 1.73
N VAL A 184 -1.57 5.43 3.01
CA VAL A 184 -2.64 6.16 3.70
C VAL A 184 -2.02 6.99 4.81
N ARG A 185 -2.32 8.29 4.81
CA ARG A 185 -1.86 9.25 5.81
C ARG A 185 -3.07 9.94 6.43
N HIS A 186 -3.19 9.87 7.75
CA HIS A 186 -4.34 10.43 8.49
C HIS A 186 -5.70 10.01 7.92
N GLY A 187 -5.84 8.73 7.56
CA GLY A 187 -7.07 8.17 6.99
C GLY A 187 -7.34 8.53 5.52
N ARG A 188 -6.43 9.26 4.84
CA ARG A 188 -6.55 9.61 3.41
C ARG A 188 -5.52 8.88 2.58
N VAL A 189 -5.93 8.34 1.45
CA VAL A 189 -5.02 7.75 0.46
C VAL A 189 -4.18 8.87 -0.16
N VAL A 190 -2.86 8.84 0.05
CA VAL A 190 -1.90 9.81 -0.52
C VAL A 190 -1.08 9.23 -1.67
N HIS A 191 -1.13 7.91 -1.83
CA HIS A 191 -0.63 7.16 -2.98
C HIS A 191 -1.56 5.98 -3.23
N ASP A 192 -2.12 5.86 -4.44
CA ASP A 192 -3.05 4.79 -4.81
C ASP A 192 -2.48 3.99 -5.98
N GLY A 193 -1.69 2.97 -5.67
CA GLY A 193 -1.22 2.01 -6.67
C GLY A 193 -2.41 1.28 -7.29
N PRO A 194 -2.65 1.36 -8.61
CA PRO A 194 -3.85 0.80 -9.24
C PRO A 194 -4.03 -0.72 -9.06
N ASN A 195 -2.96 -1.45 -8.75
CA ASN A 195 -2.97 -2.90 -8.53
C ASN A 195 -2.71 -3.26 -7.05
N ALA A 196 -2.88 -2.31 -6.13
CA ALA A 196 -2.71 -2.52 -4.70
C ALA A 196 -4.00 -2.99 -3.99
N ARG A 197 -5.07 -3.30 -4.74
CA ARG A 197 -6.42 -3.58 -4.21
C ARG A 197 -6.83 -5.02 -4.39
#